data_AF-A0A842Q6N4-F1
#
_entry.id   AF-A0A842Q6N4-F1
#
_cell.length_a   1.000
_cell.length_b   1.000
_cell.length_c   1.000
_cell.angle_alpha   90.00
_cell.angle_beta   90.00
_cell.angle_gamma   90.00
#
_symmetry.space_group_name_H-M   'P 1'
#
loop_
_entity.id
_entity.type
_entity.pdbx_description
1 polymer ?
#
loop_
_entity_poly.entity_id
_entity_poly.type
_entity_poly.pdbx_seq_one_letter_code
_entity_poly.pdbx_strand_id
1 'polypeptide(L)'
;MELQIRKRTIFLILGIIGIIVLILGFSQLYKNYLKPVKSVYINDVPFTFRRDVRRALKVDLFPKEELLHELFTNYRVRNITILFKAGTPETNALYELETIELTYKLFRYDDITRGMVRPRKSFNAEEIENYENITREDSVLKIILVPPEFSDETRVSAGGNRIWVYGRTDKEFDLATMKAILSIMNVTNVEDLVN
;
A
#
# COMPACT_ATOMS: atom_id res chain seq x y z
N MET A 1 -1.21 -63.31 18.62
CA MET A 1 -1.69 -62.60 17.41
C MET A 1 -2.32 -61.24 17.75
N GLU A 2 -3.19 -61.14 18.76
CA GLU A 2 -3.87 -59.89 19.15
C GLU A 2 -2.93 -58.72 19.53
N LEU A 3 -1.81 -59.00 20.20
CA LEU A 3 -0.90 -57.95 20.68
C LEU A 3 -0.21 -57.18 19.52
N GLN A 4 0.07 -57.87 18.40
CA GLN A 4 0.65 -57.24 17.21
C GLN A 4 -0.38 -56.39 16.46
N ILE A 5 -1.64 -56.83 16.43
CA ILE A 5 -2.75 -56.08 15.84
C ILE A 5 -2.96 -54.78 16.62
N ARG A 6 -3.00 -54.83 17.97
CA ARG A 6 -3.12 -53.62 18.82
C ARG A 6 -2.00 -52.61 18.62
N LYS A 7 -0.74 -53.06 18.47
CA LYS A 7 0.39 -52.16 18.20
C LYS A 7 0.23 -51.45 16.85
N ARG A 8 -0.13 -52.17 15.79
CA ARG A 8 -0.38 -51.58 14.47
C ARG A 8 -1.51 -50.55 14.51
N THR A 9 -2.60 -50.84 15.22
CA THR A 9 -3.72 -49.91 15.40
C THR A 9 -3.28 -48.65 16.14
N ILE A 10 -2.50 -48.76 17.22
CA ILE A 10 -1.98 -47.61 17.97
C ILE A 10 -1.06 -46.74 17.10
N PHE A 11 -0.14 -47.35 16.34
CA PHE A 11 0.72 -46.61 15.42
C PHE A 11 -0.06 -45.87 14.32
N LEU A 12 -1.11 -46.50 13.78
CA LEU A 12 -2.00 -45.84 12.81
C LEU A 12 -2.73 -44.65 13.44
N ILE A 13 -3.26 -44.78 14.65
CA ILE A 13 -3.94 -43.69 15.36
C ILE A 13 -2.97 -42.54 15.62
N LEU A 14 -1.76 -42.81 16.12
CA LEU A 14 -0.73 -41.79 16.33
C LEU A 14 -0.31 -41.11 15.02
N GLY A 15 -0.21 -41.87 13.93
CA GLY A 15 0.04 -41.33 12.60
C GLY A 15 -1.07 -40.37 12.14
N ILE A 16 -2.34 -40.75 12.32
CA ILE A 16 -3.49 -39.90 11.99
C ILE A 16 -3.50 -38.63 12.83
N ILE A 17 -3.26 -38.72 14.14
CA ILE A 17 -3.17 -37.55 15.03
C ILE A 17 -2.04 -36.63 14.58
N GLY A 18 -0.86 -37.18 14.25
CA GLY A 18 0.27 -36.40 13.74
C GLY A 18 -0.07 -35.63 12.45
N ILE A 19 -0.77 -36.28 11.52
CA ILE A 19 -1.23 -35.64 10.27
C ILE A 19 -2.23 -34.52 10.58
N ILE A 20 -3.19 -34.74 11.49
CA ILE A 20 -4.17 -33.70 11.88
C ILE A 20 -3.46 -32.48 12.47
N VAL A 21 -2.49 -32.68 13.37
CA VAL A 21 -1.71 -31.59 13.97
C VAL A 21 -0.93 -30.81 12.90
N LEU A 22 -0.31 -31.50 11.93
CA LEU A 22 0.39 -30.85 10.82
C LEU A 22 -0.56 -30.04 9.93
N ILE A 23 -1.74 -30.58 9.61
CA ILE A 23 -2.76 -29.87 8.81
C ILE A 23 -3.25 -28.63 9.55
N LEU A 24 -3.54 -28.73 10.85
CA LEU A 24 -3.97 -27.59 11.66
C LEU A 24 -2.87 -26.52 11.76
N GLY A 25 -1.63 -26.93 12.03
CA GLY A 25 -0.47 -26.04 12.07
C GLY A 25 -0.25 -25.33 10.74
N PHE A 26 -0.29 -26.06 9.62
CA PHE A 26 -0.17 -25.49 8.29
C PHE A 26 -1.33 -24.55 7.95
N SER A 27 -2.57 -24.90 8.32
CA SER A 27 -3.74 -24.04 8.12
C SER A 27 -3.61 -22.72 8.86
N GLN A 28 -3.12 -22.75 10.10
CA GLN A 28 -2.90 -21.57 10.91
C GLN A 28 -1.76 -20.71 10.34
N LEU A 29 -0.65 -21.32 9.93
CA LEU A 29 0.43 -20.62 9.24
C LEU A 29 -0.06 -19.98 7.92
N TYR A 30 -0.86 -20.72 7.13
CA TYR A 30 -1.38 -20.21 5.87
C TYR A 30 -2.30 -19.01 6.09
N LYS A 31 -3.24 -19.10 7.04
CA LYS A 31 -4.16 -18.01 7.35
C LYS A 31 -3.44 -16.76 7.89
N ASN A 32 -2.45 -16.94 8.75
CA ASN A 32 -1.79 -15.81 9.42
C ASN A 32 -0.65 -15.21 8.59
N TYR A 33 0.06 -16.01 7.79
CA TYR A 33 1.27 -15.57 7.10
C TYR A 33 1.16 -15.61 5.58
N LEU A 34 0.53 -16.63 4.98
CA LEU A 34 0.57 -16.83 3.52
C LEU A 34 -0.58 -16.14 2.77
N LYS A 35 -1.76 -16.02 3.39
CA LYS A 35 -2.90 -15.34 2.76
C LYS A 35 -2.61 -13.84 2.63
N PRO A 36 -2.69 -13.24 1.43
CA PRO A 36 -2.40 -11.83 1.25
C PRO A 36 -3.45 -10.98 1.97
N VAL A 37 -2.99 -9.97 2.72
CA VAL A 37 -3.87 -8.97 3.32
C VAL A 37 -4.10 -7.90 2.27
N LYS A 38 -5.33 -7.83 1.74
CA LYS A 38 -5.66 -6.90 0.65
C LYS A 38 -6.44 -5.68 1.10
N SER A 39 -6.87 -5.61 2.34
CA SER A 39 -7.74 -4.53 2.81
C SER A 39 -7.26 -4.00 4.15
N VAL A 40 -7.44 -2.69 4.35
CA VAL A 40 -7.28 -2.01 5.63
C VAL A 40 -8.60 -1.31 5.97
N TYR A 41 -8.89 -1.13 7.25
CA TYR A 41 -10.11 -0.46 7.69
C TYR A 41 -9.75 0.89 8.31
N ILE A 42 -10.45 1.95 7.91
CA ILE A 42 -10.33 3.28 8.49
C ILE A 42 -11.74 3.75 8.81
N ASN A 43 -12.05 4.01 10.09
CA ASN A 43 -13.41 4.35 10.54
C ASN A 43 -14.48 3.35 10.04
N ASP A 44 -14.22 2.05 10.19
CA ASP A 44 -15.06 0.94 9.70
C ASP A 44 -15.25 0.88 8.17
N VAL A 45 -14.56 1.73 7.41
CA VAL A 45 -14.62 1.76 5.96
C VAL A 45 -13.47 0.94 5.36
N PRO A 46 -13.75 -0.10 4.54
CA PRO A 46 -12.70 -0.91 3.94
C PRO A 46 -12.06 -0.21 2.74
N PHE A 47 -10.72 -0.22 2.72
CA PHE A 47 -9.88 0.19 1.60
C PHE A 47 -9.15 -1.03 1.05
N THR A 48 -9.59 -1.51 -0.12
CA THR A 48 -9.03 -2.70 -0.77
C THR A 48 -7.98 -2.32 -1.82
N PHE A 49 -6.86 -3.05 -1.80
CA PHE A 49 -5.70 -2.88 -2.64
C PHE A 49 -5.51 -4.06 -3.60
N ARG A 50 -4.84 -3.82 -4.72
CA ARG A 50 -4.56 -4.85 -5.74
C ARG A 50 -3.59 -5.91 -5.23
N ARG A 51 -2.61 -5.52 -4.40
CA ARG A 51 -1.58 -6.42 -3.84
C ARG A 51 -1.68 -6.56 -2.32
N ASP A 52 -0.76 -7.36 -1.77
CA ASP A 52 -0.62 -7.60 -0.33
C ASP A 52 -0.09 -6.34 0.35
N VAL A 53 -0.90 -5.74 1.20
CA VAL A 53 -0.61 -4.55 2.02
C VAL A 53 0.69 -4.75 2.82
N ARG A 54 0.91 -5.96 3.34
CA ARG A 54 2.13 -6.27 4.12
C ARG A 54 3.42 -6.18 3.30
N ARG A 55 3.32 -6.30 1.97
CA ARG A 55 4.48 -6.10 1.07
C ARG A 55 4.68 -4.63 0.77
N ALA A 56 3.60 -3.86 0.62
CA ALA A 56 3.69 -2.42 0.44
C ALA A 56 4.29 -1.73 1.68
N LEU A 57 3.89 -2.14 2.89
CA LEU A 57 4.44 -1.59 4.14
C LEU A 57 5.97 -1.73 4.28
N LYS A 58 6.59 -2.69 3.56
CA LYS A 58 8.04 -2.91 3.54
C LYS A 58 8.80 -2.03 2.55
N VAL A 59 8.11 -1.25 1.71
CA VAL A 59 8.77 -0.30 0.81
C VAL A 59 9.37 0.81 1.65
N ASP A 60 10.64 1.13 1.37
CA ASP A 60 11.37 2.17 2.09
C ASP A 60 10.68 3.52 1.96
N LEU A 61 10.60 4.25 3.07
CA LEU A 61 9.99 5.57 3.13
C LEU A 61 10.92 6.54 3.84
N PHE A 62 11.20 7.68 3.20
CA PHE A 62 12.04 8.75 3.75
C PHE A 62 11.27 10.09 3.83
N PRO A 63 11.53 10.93 4.86
CA PRO A 63 12.36 10.69 6.04
C PRO A 63 11.63 9.91 7.15
N LYS A 64 10.30 10.00 7.24
CA LYS A 64 9.46 9.34 8.26
C LYS A 64 8.04 9.15 7.74
N GLU A 65 7.34 8.11 8.19
CA GLU A 65 6.02 7.74 7.65
C GLU A 65 4.95 8.78 7.98
N GLU A 66 5.02 9.38 9.17
CA GLU A 66 4.05 10.37 9.65
C GLU A 66 4.06 11.64 8.79
N LEU A 67 5.18 11.93 8.11
CA LEU A 67 5.29 13.14 7.29
C LEU A 67 4.27 13.12 6.14
N LEU A 68 4.00 11.97 5.52
CA LEU A 68 3.04 11.90 4.42
C LEU A 68 1.63 12.20 4.91
N HIS A 69 1.27 11.66 6.08
CA HIS A 69 0.00 11.94 6.75
C HIS A 69 -0.11 13.43 7.10
N GLU A 70 0.92 14.03 7.70
CA GLU A 70 0.98 15.46 8.05
C GLU A 70 0.82 16.35 6.81
N LEU A 71 1.55 16.05 5.73
CA LEU A 71 1.48 16.81 4.47
C LEU A 71 0.09 16.76 3.84
N PHE A 72 -0.52 15.57 3.82
CA PHE A 72 -1.87 15.40 3.28
C PHE A 72 -2.91 16.08 4.17
N THR A 73 -2.87 15.87 5.48
CA THR A 73 -3.91 16.38 6.39
C THR A 73 -3.83 17.88 6.65
N ASN A 74 -2.73 18.53 6.29
CA ASN A 74 -2.54 19.97 6.39
C ASN A 74 -3.73 20.76 5.82
N TYR A 75 -4.29 21.66 6.63
CA TYR A 75 -5.45 22.48 6.28
C TYR A 75 -5.18 23.49 5.16
N ARG A 76 -3.90 23.83 4.91
CA ARG A 76 -3.48 24.72 3.84
C ARG A 76 -3.47 24.03 2.47
N VAL A 77 -3.28 22.71 2.46
CA VAL A 77 -3.30 21.90 1.24
C VAL A 77 -4.75 21.71 0.80
N ARG A 78 -5.13 22.33 -0.31
CA ARG A 78 -6.48 22.25 -0.89
C ARG A 78 -6.51 21.46 -2.19
N ASN A 79 -5.38 21.42 -2.90
CA ASN A 79 -5.26 20.73 -4.17
C ASN A 79 -4.20 19.66 -4.05
N ILE A 80 -4.47 18.53 -4.67
CA ILE A 80 -3.52 17.43 -4.85
C ILE A 80 -3.33 17.25 -6.34
N THR A 81 -2.09 17.42 -6.80
CA THR A 81 -1.74 17.24 -8.21
C THR A 81 -0.85 16.02 -8.34
N ILE A 82 -1.30 15.04 -9.10
CA ILE A 82 -0.53 13.86 -9.44
C ILE A 82 0.28 14.18 -10.69
N LEU A 83 1.61 14.18 -10.58
CA LEU A 83 2.51 14.48 -11.67
C LEU A 83 3.08 13.20 -12.25
N PHE A 84 3.06 13.08 -13.58
CA PHE A 84 3.63 11.95 -14.30
C PHE A 84 4.36 12.44 -15.55
N LYS A 85 5.43 11.75 -15.96
CA LYS A 85 6.12 12.03 -17.22
C LYS A 85 5.74 10.95 -18.22
N ALA A 86 5.14 11.31 -19.36
CA ALA A 86 4.76 10.33 -20.37
C ALA A 86 5.97 9.48 -20.79
N GLY A 87 5.74 8.17 -20.92
CA GLY A 87 6.72 7.17 -21.31
C GLY A 87 6.16 6.29 -22.43
N THR A 88 6.53 5.01 -22.43
CA THR A 88 5.94 4.04 -23.36
C THR A 88 4.43 3.85 -23.11
N PRO A 89 3.67 3.27 -24.07
CA PRO A 89 2.25 2.95 -23.85
C PRO A 89 1.99 2.11 -22.60
N GLU A 90 2.89 1.17 -22.27
CA GLU A 90 2.81 0.34 -21.07
C GLU A 90 3.01 1.18 -19.80
N THR A 91 4.02 2.06 -19.80
CA THR A 91 4.26 3.02 -18.70
C THR A 91 3.06 3.95 -18.51
N ASN A 92 2.44 4.42 -19.59
CA ASN A 92 1.27 5.29 -19.53
C ASN A 92 0.05 4.57 -18.96
N ALA A 93 -0.19 3.32 -19.35
CA ALA A 93 -1.24 2.50 -18.76
C ALA A 93 -1.02 2.24 -17.25
N LEU A 94 0.24 2.09 -16.84
CA LEU A 94 0.60 1.96 -15.43
C LEU A 94 0.27 3.24 -14.65
N TYR A 95 0.59 4.42 -15.19
CA TYR A 95 0.22 5.69 -14.56
C TYR A 95 -1.29 5.86 -14.39
N GLU A 96 -2.08 5.54 -15.41
CA GLU A 96 -3.54 5.64 -15.32
C GLU A 96 -4.06 4.79 -14.16
N LEU A 97 -3.58 3.56 -14.05
CA LEU A 97 -3.99 2.63 -13.02
C LEU A 97 -3.60 3.10 -11.61
N GLU A 98 -2.35 3.55 -11.42
CA GLU A 98 -1.87 4.08 -10.14
C GLU A 98 -2.57 5.39 -9.77
N THR A 99 -2.83 6.27 -10.74
CA THR A 99 -3.52 7.56 -10.55
C THR A 99 -4.97 7.35 -10.13
N ILE A 100 -5.68 6.40 -10.75
CA ILE A 100 -7.05 6.03 -10.34
C ILE A 100 -7.05 5.51 -8.91
N GLU A 101 -6.13 4.60 -8.57
CA GLU A 101 -6.03 4.02 -7.24
C GLU A 101 -5.74 5.10 -6.17
N LEU A 102 -4.74 5.96 -6.40
CA LEU A 102 -4.41 7.09 -5.55
C LEU A 102 -5.61 8.01 -5.35
N THR A 103 -6.19 8.48 -6.47
CA THR A 103 -7.28 9.47 -6.44
C THR A 103 -8.47 8.91 -5.69
N TYR A 104 -8.95 7.73 -6.06
CA TYR A 104 -10.13 7.13 -5.44
C TYR A 104 -9.95 6.91 -3.94
N LYS A 105 -8.81 6.31 -3.54
CA LYS A 105 -8.54 5.99 -2.14
C LYS A 105 -8.31 7.23 -1.28
N LEU A 106 -7.50 8.17 -1.74
CA LEU A 106 -7.20 9.38 -0.98
C LEU A 106 -8.39 10.33 -0.91
N PHE A 107 -9.20 10.41 -1.98
CA PHE A 107 -10.45 11.16 -1.95
C PHE A 107 -11.45 10.59 -0.95
N ARG A 108 -11.62 9.26 -0.92
CA ARG A 108 -12.49 8.60 0.06
C ARG A 108 -11.95 8.77 1.48
N TYR A 109 -10.64 8.67 1.67
CA TYR A 109 -10.00 8.93 2.95
C TYR A 109 -10.21 10.37 3.43
N ASP A 110 -10.02 11.37 2.56
CA ASP A 110 -10.32 12.77 2.87
C ASP A 110 -11.77 12.94 3.27
N ASP A 111 -12.72 12.31 2.58
CA ASP A 111 -14.15 12.47 2.87
C ASP A 111 -14.57 11.88 4.22
N ILE A 112 -14.00 10.74 4.64
CA ILE A 112 -14.35 10.11 5.92
C ILE A 112 -13.57 10.67 7.12
N THR A 113 -12.44 11.34 6.88
CA THR A 113 -11.58 11.90 7.94
C THR A 113 -11.65 13.42 8.05
N ARG A 114 -12.16 14.12 7.03
CA ARG A 114 -12.34 15.57 7.11
C ARG A 114 -13.39 15.90 8.17
N GLY A 115 -13.00 16.73 9.14
CA GLY A 115 -13.97 17.39 9.99
C GLY A 115 -14.86 18.34 9.16
N MET A 116 -15.97 18.80 9.74
CA MET A 116 -16.93 19.68 9.06
C MET A 116 -16.33 21.00 8.54
N VAL A 117 -15.22 21.46 9.12
CA VAL A 117 -14.63 22.79 8.87
C VAL A 117 -13.54 22.77 7.79
N ARG A 118 -13.01 21.60 7.41
CA ARG A 118 -11.96 21.49 6.38
C ARG A 118 -12.60 21.42 4.99
N PRO A 119 -12.23 22.29 4.04
CA PRO A 119 -12.70 22.15 2.66
C PRO A 119 -12.23 20.82 2.09
N ARG A 120 -13.06 20.22 1.25
CA ARG A 120 -12.72 19.01 0.51
C ARG A 120 -11.52 19.28 -0.39
N LYS A 121 -10.59 18.33 -0.48
CA LYS A 121 -9.47 18.46 -1.41
C LYS A 121 -9.89 18.17 -2.84
N SER A 122 -9.31 18.92 -3.78
CA SER A 122 -9.42 18.62 -5.21
C SER A 122 -8.26 17.74 -5.65
N PHE A 123 -8.49 16.89 -6.65
CA PHE A 123 -7.48 16.00 -7.23
C PHE A 123 -7.40 16.28 -8.72
N ASN A 124 -6.19 16.54 -9.20
CA ASN A 124 -5.86 16.72 -10.60
C ASN A 124 -4.68 15.82 -10.97
N ALA A 125 -4.52 15.51 -12.25
CA ALA A 125 -3.34 14.87 -12.79
C ALA A 125 -2.77 15.75 -13.91
N GLU A 126 -1.46 15.87 -13.98
CA GLU A 126 -0.76 16.73 -14.93
C GLU A 126 0.49 16.02 -15.45
N GLU A 127 0.65 16.06 -16.77
CA GLU A 127 1.86 15.56 -17.44
C GLU A 127 2.98 16.59 -17.31
N ILE A 128 4.19 16.12 -17.01
CA ILE A 128 5.40 16.95 -16.92
C ILE A 128 6.44 16.52 -17.96
N GLU A 129 7.19 17.48 -18.47
CA GLU A 129 8.28 17.19 -19.42
C GLU A 129 9.52 16.58 -18.72
N ASN A 130 9.83 17.05 -17.50
CA ASN A 130 11.00 16.64 -16.74
C ASN A 130 10.77 16.70 -15.22
N TYR A 131 11.51 15.88 -14.48
CA TYR A 131 11.44 15.81 -13.02
C TYR A 131 12.26 16.91 -12.31
N GLU A 132 13.16 17.60 -13.02
CA GLU A 132 14.11 18.54 -12.43
C GLU A 132 13.45 19.86 -12.01
N ASN A 133 12.41 20.30 -12.73
CA ASN A 133 11.81 21.62 -12.57
C ASN A 133 10.47 21.63 -11.80
N ILE A 134 10.23 20.63 -10.94
CA ILE A 134 8.99 20.56 -10.16
C ILE A 134 9.02 21.59 -9.01
N THR A 135 8.37 22.73 -9.24
CA THR A 135 8.27 23.84 -8.30
C THR A 135 7.40 23.49 -7.08
N ARG A 136 7.69 24.14 -5.95
CA ARG A 136 6.89 24.03 -4.73
C ARG A 136 5.79 25.09 -4.73
N GLU A 137 4.60 24.68 -4.34
CA GLU A 137 3.45 25.57 -4.10
C GLU A 137 2.86 25.27 -2.74
N ASP A 138 2.62 26.29 -1.92
CA ASP A 138 2.29 26.09 -0.49
C ASP A 138 0.89 25.49 -0.25
N SER A 139 -0.04 25.64 -1.20
CA SER A 139 -1.41 25.11 -1.11
C SER A 139 -1.66 23.84 -1.93
N VAL A 140 -0.64 23.34 -2.62
CA VAL A 140 -0.72 22.19 -3.52
C VAL A 140 0.23 21.10 -3.06
N LEU A 141 -0.30 19.92 -2.77
CA LEU A 141 0.51 18.73 -2.56
C LEU A 141 0.73 18.04 -3.90
N LYS A 142 1.99 17.92 -4.32
CA LYS A 142 2.35 17.21 -5.54
C LYS A 142 2.72 15.77 -5.21
N ILE A 143 2.05 14.81 -5.83
CA ILE A 143 2.40 13.39 -5.77
C ILE A 143 3.06 13.05 -7.11
N ILE A 144 4.37 12.84 -7.11
CA ILE A 144 5.17 12.63 -8.30
C ILE A 144 5.41 11.14 -8.49
N LEU A 145 4.94 10.63 -9.61
CA LEU A 145 5.05 9.24 -10.00
C LEU A 145 6.30 9.03 -10.87
N VAL A 146 7.24 8.21 -10.39
CA VAL A 146 8.49 7.88 -11.09
C VAL A 146 8.53 6.36 -11.36
N PRO A 147 8.11 5.92 -12.55
CA PRO A 147 7.96 4.52 -12.91
C PRO A 147 9.31 3.87 -13.24
N PRO A 148 9.33 2.55 -13.54
CA PRO A 148 10.55 1.80 -13.85
C PRO A 148 11.38 2.35 -15.00
N GLU A 149 10.73 2.98 -15.97
CA GLU A 149 11.40 3.62 -17.11
C GLU A 149 12.32 4.78 -16.68
N PHE A 150 12.03 5.39 -15.53
CA PHE A 150 12.72 6.59 -15.03
C PHE A 150 13.30 6.42 -13.62
N SER A 151 13.29 5.21 -13.06
CA SER A 151 13.77 4.92 -11.70
C SER A 151 14.50 3.58 -11.64
N ASP A 152 15.65 3.56 -10.98
CA ASP A 152 16.43 2.36 -10.66
C ASP A 152 16.22 1.86 -9.22
N GLU A 153 15.42 2.58 -8.45
CA GLU A 153 15.12 2.29 -7.05
C GLU A 153 13.61 2.15 -6.79
N THR A 154 13.28 1.58 -5.63
CA THR A 154 11.91 1.43 -5.14
C THR A 154 11.81 2.04 -3.75
N ARG A 155 11.19 3.21 -3.65
CA ARG A 155 11.04 3.94 -2.39
C ARG A 155 9.94 4.99 -2.49
N VAL A 156 9.49 5.47 -1.34
CA VAL A 156 8.66 6.67 -1.23
C VAL A 156 9.46 7.75 -0.51
N SER A 157 9.47 8.97 -1.02
CA SER A 157 10.20 10.09 -0.42
C SER A 157 9.31 11.30 -0.29
N ALA A 158 9.35 12.01 0.83
CA ALA A 158 8.58 13.22 1.03
C ALA A 158 9.47 14.38 1.46
N GLY A 159 9.19 15.57 0.93
CA GLY A 159 9.98 16.76 1.23
C GLY A 159 9.34 18.04 0.69
N GLY A 160 9.06 18.98 1.60
CA GLY A 160 8.17 20.10 1.30
C GLY A 160 6.76 19.58 0.97
N ASN A 161 6.04 20.24 0.06
CA ASN A 161 4.72 19.77 -0.39
C ASN A 161 4.81 18.79 -1.57
N ARG A 162 5.75 17.85 -1.51
CA ARG A 162 6.02 16.87 -2.56
C ARG A 162 6.18 15.48 -1.97
N ILE A 163 5.52 14.50 -2.59
CA ILE A 163 5.66 13.07 -2.30
C ILE A 163 6.11 12.42 -3.60
N TRP A 164 7.27 11.81 -3.61
CA TRP A 164 7.84 11.08 -4.73
C TRP A 164 7.63 9.58 -4.51
N VAL A 165 7.14 8.91 -5.55
CA VAL A 165 6.88 7.47 -5.56
C VAL A 165 7.73 6.85 -6.65
N TYR A 166 8.78 6.13 -6.24
CA TYR A 166 9.74 5.49 -7.12
C TYR A 166 9.51 3.99 -7.18
N GLY A 167 9.61 3.39 -8.36
CA GLY A 167 9.60 1.94 -8.51
C GLY A 167 10.50 1.47 -9.64
N ARG A 168 11.30 0.43 -9.38
CA ARG A 168 12.24 -0.17 -10.35
C ARG A 168 11.61 -1.22 -11.26
N THR A 169 10.44 -1.76 -10.89
CA THR A 169 9.62 -2.67 -11.73
C THR A 169 8.15 -2.33 -11.58
N ASP A 170 7.28 -2.71 -12.53
CA ASP A 170 5.84 -2.37 -12.47
C ASP A 170 5.19 -2.82 -11.17
N LYS A 171 5.62 -3.99 -10.67
CA LYS A 171 5.16 -4.54 -9.40
C LYS A 171 5.66 -3.73 -8.22
N GLU A 172 6.92 -3.31 -8.25
CA GLU A 172 7.51 -2.51 -7.17
C GLU A 172 6.93 -1.08 -7.16
N PHE A 173 6.61 -0.53 -8.33
CA PHE A 173 5.94 0.75 -8.48
C PHE A 173 4.52 0.72 -7.89
N ASP A 174 3.71 -0.30 -8.20
CA ASP A 174 2.41 -0.51 -7.55
C ASP A 174 2.55 -0.64 -6.02
N LEU A 175 3.54 -1.39 -5.52
CA LEU A 175 3.81 -1.49 -4.08
C LEU A 175 4.22 -0.14 -3.46
N ALA A 176 4.99 0.68 -4.15
CA ALA A 176 5.39 2.01 -3.69
C ALA A 176 4.20 2.98 -3.68
N THR A 177 3.33 2.93 -4.70
CA THR A 177 2.06 3.68 -4.70
C THR A 177 1.18 3.27 -3.53
N MET A 178 1.03 1.96 -3.29
CA MET A 178 0.31 1.44 -2.14
C MET A 178 0.91 1.95 -0.81
N LYS A 179 2.26 1.94 -0.67
CA LYS A 179 2.94 2.48 0.52
C LYS A 179 2.61 3.95 0.74
N ALA A 180 2.68 4.77 -0.31
CA ALA A 180 2.33 6.18 -0.21
C ALA A 180 0.88 6.39 0.28
N ILE A 181 -0.07 5.62 -0.26
CA ILE A 181 -1.48 5.66 0.18
C ILE A 181 -1.61 5.25 1.65
N LEU A 182 -1.01 4.13 2.04
CA LEU A 182 -1.07 3.59 3.40
C LEU A 182 -0.47 4.58 4.40
N SER A 183 0.68 5.15 4.10
CA SER A 183 1.33 6.15 4.97
C SER A 183 0.52 7.45 5.06
N ILE A 184 -0.14 7.90 3.99
CA ILE A 184 -1.10 9.02 4.08
C ILE A 184 -2.27 8.68 5.00
N MET A 185 -2.75 7.43 4.95
CA MET A 185 -3.81 6.93 5.83
C MET A 185 -3.35 6.66 7.27
N ASN A 186 -2.06 6.90 7.58
CA ASN A 186 -1.43 6.59 8.85
C ASN A 186 -1.47 5.08 9.20
N VAL A 187 -1.40 4.22 8.18
CA VAL A 187 -1.23 2.77 8.32
C VAL A 187 0.24 2.47 8.07
N THR A 188 0.97 2.21 9.15
CA THR A 188 2.44 2.08 9.11
C THR A 188 2.90 0.66 9.38
N ASN A 189 2.11 -0.09 10.16
CA ASN A 189 2.48 -1.41 10.65
C ASN A 189 1.40 -2.46 10.35
N VAL A 190 1.77 -3.74 10.50
CA VAL A 190 0.85 -4.86 10.25
C VAL A 190 -0.21 -4.97 11.35
N GLU A 191 0.12 -4.51 12.55
CA GLU A 191 -0.77 -4.45 13.71
C GLU A 191 -1.97 -3.53 13.45
N ASP A 192 -1.79 -2.50 12.63
CA ASP A 192 -2.85 -1.56 12.22
C ASP A 192 -3.91 -2.23 11.32
N LEU A 193 -3.65 -3.46 10.84
CA LEU A 193 -4.54 -4.20 9.94
C LEU A 193 -5.56 -5.09 10.67
N VAL A 194 -5.40 -5.25 11.99
CA VAL A 194 -6.15 -6.23 12.81
C VAL A 194 -7.21 -5.55 13.69
N ASN A 195 -7.20 -4.21 13.76
CA ASN A 195 -8.19 -3.40 14.46
C ASN A 195 -9.21 -2.80 13.49
#